data_AF-A0A1S3ZSZ9-F1
#
_entry.id   AF-A0A1S3ZSZ9-F1
#
_cell.length_a   1.000
_cell.length_b   1.000
_cell.length_c   1.000
_cell.angle_alpha   90.00
_cell.angle_beta   90.00
_cell.angle_gamma   90.00
#
_symmetry.space_group_name_H-M   'P 1'
#
loop_
_entity.id
_entity.type
_entity.pdbx_description
1 polymer ?
#
loop_
_entity_poly.entity_id
_entity_poly.type
_entity_poly.pdbx_seq_one_letter_code
_entity_poly.pdbx_strand_id
1 'polypeptide(L)'
;MPMYQRPFMRGKLYIHFTVDFPETLSLEQCKNLEAVLPPKPKTQMTDMELDECEETTLHDVNIEEEMRRKQQQAQEAYDEDEDMHGGAQRVQCAQQ
;
A
#
# COMPACT_ATOMS: atom_id res chain seq x y z
N MET A 1 34.43 -5.41 6.73
CA MET A 1 35.06 -5.12 8.04
C MET A 1 35.50 -6.43 8.70
N PRO A 2 36.65 -6.47 9.38
CA PRO A 2 37.08 -7.65 10.13
C PRO A 2 36.09 -7.92 11.29
N MET A 3 35.81 -9.20 11.56
CA MET A 3 35.00 -9.58 12.70
C MET A 3 35.82 -9.43 13.99
N TYR A 4 35.20 -8.86 15.03
CA TYR A 4 35.83 -8.75 16.35
C TYR A 4 36.33 -10.12 16.83
N GLN A 5 37.55 -10.18 17.36
CA GLN A 5 38.27 -11.40 17.77
C GLN A 5 38.61 -12.41 16.66
N ARG A 6 38.31 -12.12 15.39
CA ARG A 6 38.62 -13.00 14.26
C ARG A 6 39.24 -12.20 13.10
N PRO A 7 40.53 -11.83 13.18
CA PRO A 7 41.19 -10.90 12.25
C PRO A 7 41.15 -11.34 10.78
N PHE A 8 41.09 -12.65 10.53
CA PHE A 8 41.04 -13.23 9.18
C PHE A 8 39.62 -13.40 8.63
N MET A 9 38.58 -13.22 9.46
CA MET A 9 37.18 -13.29 9.02
C MET A 9 36.65 -11.91 8.67
N ARG A 10 36.10 -11.78 7.47
CA ARG A 10 35.48 -10.54 6.97
C ARG A 10 33.96 -10.70 7.00
N GLY A 11 33.26 -9.63 7.40
CA GLY A 11 31.81 -9.54 7.29
C GLY A 11 31.33 -9.47 5.83
N LYS A 12 30.01 -9.56 5.64
CA LYS A 12 29.37 -9.43 4.34
C LYS A 12 29.08 -7.97 4.02
N LEU A 13 29.22 -7.59 2.76
CA LEU A 13 28.73 -6.33 2.22
C LEU A 13 27.38 -6.59 1.56
N TYR A 14 26.36 -5.81 1.93
CA TYR A 14 25.07 -5.83 1.27
C TYR A 14 24.92 -4.54 0.47
N ILE A 15 24.57 -4.67 -0.81
CA ILE A 15 24.29 -3.55 -1.68
C ILE A 15 22.80 -3.58 -1.94
N HIS A 16 22.13 -2.50 -1.53
CA HIS A 16 20.72 -2.29 -1.82
C HIS A 16 20.62 -1.35 -3.03
N PHE A 17 20.03 -1.84 -4.11
CA PHE A 17 19.79 -1.03 -5.29
C PHE A 17 18.42 -0.40 -5.21
N THR A 18 18.37 0.91 -5.39
CA THR A 18 17.15 1.63 -5.73
C THR A 18 17.14 1.80 -7.25
N VAL A 19 16.02 1.45 -7.89
CA VAL A 19 15.87 1.55 -9.34
C VAL A 19 14.97 2.74 -9.63
N ASP A 20 15.54 3.74 -10.32
CA ASP A 20 14.78 4.89 -10.80
C ASP A 20 14.21 4.56 -12.18
N PHE A 21 12.88 4.53 -12.27
CA PHE A 21 12.17 4.32 -13.51
C PHE A 21 11.98 5.65 -14.26
N PRO A 22 11.89 5.63 -15.60
CA PRO A 22 11.50 6.82 -16.35
C PRO A 22 10.05 7.19 -16.02
N GLU A 23 9.75 8.50 -16.01
CA GLU A 23 8.40 9.01 -15.73
C GLU A 23 7.39 8.62 -16.82
N THR A 24 7.85 8.54 -18.08
CA THR A 24 6.99 8.20 -19.22
C THR A 24 7.74 7.33 -20.24
N LEU A 25 6.98 6.59 -21.04
CA LEU A 25 7.48 5.77 -22.15
C LEU A 25 6.70 6.08 -23.42
N SER A 26 7.38 6.13 -24.56
CA SER A 26 6.72 6.23 -25.86
C SER A 26 6.09 4.90 -26.26
N LEU A 27 5.09 4.95 -27.16
CA LEU A 27 4.44 3.73 -27.66
C LEU A 27 5.43 2.77 -28.35
N GLU A 28 6.43 3.32 -29.04
CA GLU A 28 7.49 2.52 -29.67
C GLU A 28 8.36 1.81 -28.63
N GLN A 29 8.75 2.50 -27.56
CA GLN A 29 9.51 1.91 -26.46
C GLN A 29 8.70 0.79 -25.77
N CYS A 30 7.40 0.99 -25.55
CA CYS A 30 6.53 -0.04 -25.00
C CYS A 30 6.51 -1.31 -25.87
N LYS A 31 6.37 -1.16 -27.20
CA LYS A 31 6.42 -2.31 -28.13
C LYS A 31 7.76 -3.03 -28.10
N ASN A 32 8.85 -2.28 -28.03
CA ASN A 32 10.19 -2.87 -27.93
C ASN A 32 10.36 -3.64 -26.60
N LEU A 33 9.82 -3.12 -25.50
CA LEU A 33 9.82 -3.79 -24.20
C LEU A 33 9.05 -5.11 -24.23
N GLU A 34 7.89 -5.17 -24.90
CA GLU A 34 7.13 -6.41 -25.05
C GLU A 34 7.89 -7.51 -25.80
N ALA A 35 8.83 -7.16 -26.68
CA ALA A 35 9.65 -8.12 -27.41
C ALA A 35 10.82 -8.68 -26.58
N VAL A 36 11.32 -7.94 -25.59
CA VAL A 36 12.51 -8.31 -24.80
C VAL A 36 12.20 -8.79 -23.38
N LEU A 37 11.05 -8.38 -22.83
CA LEU A 37 10.62 -8.83 -21.50
C LEU A 37 9.95 -10.20 -21.58
N PRO A 38 9.93 -10.96 -20.47
CA PRO A 38 9.18 -12.21 -20.39
C PRO A 38 7.70 -12.02 -20.81
N PRO A 39 7.06 -13.06 -21.39
CA PRO A 39 5.66 -12.97 -21.79
C PRO A 39 4.76 -12.53 -20.64
N LYS A 40 3.79 -11.67 -20.92
CA LYS A 40 2.82 -11.24 -19.92
C LYS A 40 2.13 -12.48 -19.32
N PRO A 41 2.06 -12.58 -17.98
CA PRO A 41 1.29 -13.65 -17.36
C PRO A 41 -0.15 -13.56 -17.85
N LYS A 42 -0.74 -14.72 -18.17
CA LYS A 42 -2.14 -14.76 -18.60
C LYS A 42 -3.01 -14.44 -17.39
N THR A 43 -3.68 -13.31 -17.41
CA THR A 43 -4.77 -13.04 -16.48
C THR A 43 -5.90 -14.00 -16.82
N GLN A 44 -6.10 -15.02 -16.00
CA GLN A 44 -7.25 -15.90 -16.12
C GLN A 44 -8.35 -15.32 -15.24
N MET A 45 -9.14 -14.41 -15.80
CA MET A 45 -10.40 -14.01 -15.18
C MET A 45 -11.51 -14.91 -15.72
N THR A 46 -12.37 -15.36 -14.84
CA THR A 46 -13.62 -16.07 -15.18
C THR A 46 -14.64 -15.08 -15.74
N ASP A 47 -15.62 -15.59 -16.49
CA ASP A 47 -16.69 -14.78 -17.09
C ASP A 47 -17.47 -13.98 -16.01
N MET A 48 -17.71 -14.61 -14.86
CA MET A 48 -18.36 -14.00 -13.70
C MET A 48 -17.53 -12.85 -13.10
N GLU A 49 -16.20 -12.99 -13.04
CA GLU A 49 -15.31 -11.91 -12.58
C GLU A 49 -15.21 -10.76 -13.57
N LEU A 50 -15.42 -11.01 -14.86
CA LEU A 50 -15.47 -9.98 -15.89
C LEU A 50 -16.78 -9.19 -15.84
N ASP A 51 -17.91 -9.85 -15.60
CA ASP A 51 -19.22 -9.21 -15.43
C ASP A 51 -19.27 -8.27 -14.21
N GLU A 52 -18.52 -8.62 -13.15
CA GLU A 52 -18.36 -7.81 -11.94
C GLU A 52 -17.22 -6.77 -12.03
N CYS A 53 -16.50 -6.70 -13.15
CA CYS A 53 -15.35 -5.81 -13.29
C CYS A 53 -15.79 -4.36 -13.54
N GLU A 54 -15.41 -3.45 -12.64
CA GLU A 54 -15.61 -2.02 -12.80
C GLU A 54 -14.43 -1.37 -13.54
N GLU A 55 -14.72 -0.58 -14.58
CA GLU A 55 -13.70 0.25 -15.23
C GLU A 55 -13.25 1.36 -14.29
N THR A 56 -11.96 1.44 -14.01
CA THR A 56 -11.38 2.43 -13.10
C THR A 56 -10.21 3.15 -13.75
N THR A 57 -10.01 4.41 -13.36
CA THR A 57 -8.88 5.23 -13.80
C THR A 57 -7.81 5.30 -12.72
N LEU A 58 -6.55 5.23 -13.11
CA LEU A 58 -5.43 5.44 -12.20
C LEU A 58 -5.28 6.93 -11.91
N HIS A 59 -4.97 7.25 -10.65
CA HIS A 59 -4.68 8.61 -10.20
C HIS A 59 -3.33 8.62 -9.47
N ASP A 60 -2.62 9.73 -9.58
CA ASP A 60 -1.38 9.92 -8.84
C ASP A 60 -1.68 10.03 -7.35
N VAL A 61 -0.95 9.27 -6.54
CA VAL A 61 -1.13 9.23 -5.09
C VAL A 61 0.16 9.62 -4.38
N ASN A 62 0.07 10.61 -3.49
CA ASN A 62 1.14 10.89 -2.53
C ASN A 62 1.00 9.96 -1.32
N ILE A 63 1.85 8.93 -1.27
CA ILE A 63 1.81 7.90 -0.23
C ILE A 63 2.05 8.49 1.16
N GLU A 64 2.95 9.48 1.31
CA GLU A 64 3.23 10.07 2.62
C GLU A 64 2.02 10.83 3.17
N GLU A 65 1.35 11.59 2.30
CA GLU A 65 0.15 12.35 2.66
C GLU A 65 -1.04 11.43 2.97
N GLU A 66 -1.24 10.38 2.17
CA GLU A 66 -2.25 9.36 2.43
C GLU A 66 -2.04 8.63 3.76
N MET A 67 -0.79 8.25 4.07
CA MET A 67 -0.45 7.59 5.33
C MET A 67 -0.69 8.51 6.54
N ARG A 68 -0.36 9.81 6.40
CA ARG A 68 -0.63 10.81 7.44
C ARG A 68 -2.13 11.03 7.65
N ARG A 69 -2.92 11.14 6.58
CA ARG A 69 -4.38 11.27 6.67
C ARG A 69 -5.00 10.06 7.36
N LYS A 70 -4.55 8.86 7.00
CA LYS A 70 -5.03 7.61 7.61
C LYS A 70 -4.70 7.54 9.11
N GLN A 71 -3.53 8.03 9.52
CA GLN A 71 -3.15 8.06 10.94
C GLN A 71 -4.01 9.05 11.74
N GLN A 72 -4.37 10.20 11.16
CA GLN A 72 -5.26 11.18 11.80
C GLN A 72 -6.68 10.64 11.97
N GLN A 73 -7.26 10.01 10.93
CA GLN A 73 -8.57 9.37 11.04
C GLN A 73 -8.60 8.23 12.07
N ALA A 74 -7.49 7.50 12.22
CA ALA A 74 -7.38 6.49 13.26
C ALA A 74 -7.33 7.10 14.67
N GLN A 75 -6.78 8.31 14.84
CA GLN A 75 -6.74 9.02 16.12
C GLN A 75 -8.09 9.65 16.48
N GLU A 76 -8.81 10.20 15.50
CA GLU A 76 -10.16 10.77 15.71
C GLU A 76 -11.16 9.74 16.27
N ALA A 77 -10.99 8.45 15.95
CA ALA A 77 -11.80 7.36 16.52
C ALA A 77 -11.51 7.03 18.00
N TYR A 78 -10.43 7.56 18.58
CA TYR A 78 -10.06 7.38 19.99
C TYR A 78 -10.16 8.67 20.82
N ASP A 79 -10.23 9.84 20.19
CA ASP A 79 -10.42 11.14 20.86
C ASP A 79 -11.90 11.44 21.22
N GLU A 80 -12.88 10.77 20.61
CA GLU A 80 -14.30 10.93 21.01
C GLU A 80 -14.65 10.23 22.34
N ASP A 81 -13.79 9.36 22.88
CA ASP A 81 -14.06 8.59 24.10
C ASP A 81 -13.51 9.22 25.40
N GLU A 82 -12.72 10.30 25.36
CA GLU A 82 -12.18 10.95 26.57
C GLU A 82 -13.03 12.12 27.12
N ASP A 83 -14.05 12.61 26.39
CA ASP A 83 -14.84 13.80 26.78
C ASP A 83 -16.31 13.54 27.16
N MET A 84 -16.68 12.31 27.57
CA MET A 84 -18.03 11.99 28.09
C MET A 84 -18.02 11.51 29.55
N HIS A 85 -17.49 12.35 30.44
CA HIS A 85 -17.76 12.24 31.87
C HIS A 85 -19.15 12.83 32.21
N GLY A 86 -20.19 11.99 32.19
CA GLY A 86 -21.40 12.27 32.99
C GLY A 86 -22.75 11.80 32.44
N GLY A 87 -23.21 10.64 32.93
CA GLY A 87 -24.64 10.43 33.18
C GLY A 87 -25.44 9.69 32.11
N ALA A 88 -25.17 8.40 31.90
CA ALA A 88 -26.12 7.51 31.22
C ALA A 88 -27.37 7.27 32.09
N GLN A 89 -28.36 8.16 32.00
CA GLN A 89 -29.66 7.98 32.63
C GLN A 89 -30.49 6.99 31.81
N ARG A 90 -30.61 5.77 32.34
CA ARG A 90 -31.33 4.65 31.72
C ARG A 90 -32.81 4.97 31.58
N VAL A 91 -33.30 5.15 30.36
CA VAL A 91 -34.74 5.22 30.07
C VAL A 91 -35.21 3.83 29.65
N GLN A 92 -36.03 3.19 30.48
CA GLN A 92 -36.74 1.96 30.11
C GLN A 92 -38.10 2.33 29.52
N CYS A 93 -38.31 2.04 28.23
CA CYS A 93 -39.63 2.06 27.63
C CYS A 93 -40.28 0.69 27.82
N ALA A 94 -41.39 0.64 28.56
CA ALA A 94 -42.32 -0.47 28.54
C ALA A 94 -43.26 -0.31 27.32
N GLN A 95 -43.33 -1.32 26.46
CA GLN A 95 -44.39 -1.45 25.45
C GLN A 95 -45.26 -2.67 25.79
N GLN A 96 -46.58 -2.45 25.69
CA GLN A 96 -47.60 -3.49 25.53
C GLN A 96 -47.78 -3.80 24.05
#